data_AF-A0A379VZY1-F1
#
_entry.id   AF-A0A379VZY1-F1
#
_cell.length_a   1.000
_cell.length_b   1.000
_cell.length_c   1.000
_cell.angle_alpha   90.00
_cell.angle_beta   90.00
_cell.angle_gamma   90.00
#
_symmetry.space_group_name_H-M   'P 1'
#
loop_
_entity.id
_entity.type
_entity.pdbx_description
1 polymer ?
#
loop_
_entity_poly.entity_id
_entity_poly.type
_entity_poly.pdbx_seq_one_letter_code
_entity_poly.pdbx_strand_id
1 'polypeptide(L)'
;MSETPKGNPIPNVETDGKYIIMDGAGFDDKINAIKDEYARKKSKLNELNNDIAKVKTNILVINKEIDEYWGKGEDGKTQSRYFVQRDLNKELELFNKENAPYYFEKKYNTEVFDPAMKARREKLKNYRLSDFDDIRAEKRAVLEKHKEEYSVKYNEINEKIKSKMKVLDDGLQELIAKKRGLIQQQSTISDEIHNLDYQYKNWVNFMEELNKRK
;
A
#
# COMPACT_ATOMS: atom_id res chain seq x y z
N MET A 1 -57.36 -23.70 -30.12
CA MET A 1 -58.07 -23.05 -29.01
C MET A 1 -57.21 -23.22 -27.77
N SER A 2 -56.65 -22.14 -27.22
CA SER A 2 -55.93 -22.21 -25.94
C SER A 2 -56.96 -22.32 -24.84
N GLU A 3 -56.99 -23.46 -24.15
CA GLU A 3 -57.75 -23.62 -22.90
C GLU A 3 -57.37 -22.47 -21.97
N THR A 4 -58.34 -21.64 -21.63
CA THR A 4 -58.16 -20.62 -20.60
C THR A 4 -57.97 -21.38 -19.29
N PRO A 5 -56.81 -21.27 -18.62
CA PRO A 5 -56.56 -22.06 -17.41
C PRO A 5 -57.66 -21.77 -16.38
N LYS A 6 -58.34 -22.81 -15.89
CA LYS A 6 -59.30 -22.68 -14.78
C LYS A 6 -58.52 -22.49 -13.48
N GLY A 7 -58.74 -21.38 -12.78
CA GLY A 7 -58.13 -21.06 -11.49
C GLY A 7 -57.82 -19.57 -11.33
N ASN A 8 -57.44 -19.15 -10.12
CA ASN A 8 -57.07 -17.75 -9.86
C ASN A 8 -55.60 -17.51 -10.25
N PRO A 9 -55.30 -16.66 -11.24
CA PRO A 9 -53.93 -16.35 -11.61
C PRO A 9 -53.27 -15.47 -10.54
N ILE A 10 -52.06 -15.85 -10.14
CA ILE A 10 -51.18 -15.05 -9.27
C ILE A 10 -49.87 -14.73 -10.00
N PRO A 11 -49.31 -13.51 -9.88
CA PRO A 11 -48.06 -13.16 -10.53
C PRO A 11 -46.92 -14.11 -10.13
N ASN A 12 -46.08 -14.53 -11.09
CA ASN A 12 -44.89 -15.33 -10.81
C ASN A 12 -43.74 -14.41 -10.39
N VAL A 13 -43.23 -14.59 -9.18
CA VAL A 13 -42.11 -13.79 -8.63
C VAL A 13 -40.79 -13.99 -9.40
N GLU A 14 -40.62 -15.10 -10.12
CA GLU A 14 -39.39 -15.42 -10.87
C GLU A 14 -39.44 -15.01 -12.35
N THR A 15 -40.61 -14.63 -12.89
CA THR A 15 -40.72 -14.25 -14.31
C THR A 15 -41.66 -13.07 -14.48
N ASP A 16 -41.09 -11.92 -14.84
CA ASP A 16 -41.85 -10.75 -15.24
C ASP A 16 -42.85 -11.13 -16.35
N GLY A 17 -44.15 -11.02 -16.02
CA GLY A 17 -45.25 -11.20 -16.98
C GLY A 17 -45.85 -12.60 -17.09
N LYS A 18 -45.46 -13.59 -16.28
CA LYS A 18 -46.18 -14.89 -16.22
C LYS A 18 -46.96 -15.07 -14.92
N TYR A 19 -48.03 -15.86 -14.99
CA TYR A 19 -48.90 -16.15 -13.86
C TYR A 19 -48.81 -17.63 -13.47
N ILE A 20 -48.86 -17.92 -12.17
CA ILE A 20 -49.12 -19.25 -11.61
C ILE A 20 -50.63 -19.38 -11.42
N ILE A 21 -51.22 -20.52 -11.79
CA ILE A 21 -52.66 -20.76 -11.63
C ILE A 21 -52.88 -21.51 -10.32
N MET A 22 -53.54 -20.87 -9.34
CA MET A 22 -53.95 -21.54 -8.10
C MET A 22 -54.90 -22.70 -8.40
N ASP A 23 -54.72 -23.81 -7.69
CA ASP A 23 -55.51 -25.05 -7.78
C ASP A 23 -55.50 -25.73 -9.17
N GLY A 24 -54.63 -25.26 -10.07
CA GLY A 24 -54.37 -25.89 -11.36
C GLY A 24 -53.44 -27.11 -11.24
N ALA A 25 -53.46 -27.99 -12.24
CA ALA A 25 -52.56 -29.14 -12.29
C ALA A 25 -51.08 -28.71 -12.20
N GLY A 26 -50.33 -29.30 -11.27
CA GLY A 26 -48.92 -28.99 -11.03
C GLY A 26 -48.65 -27.69 -10.28
N PHE A 27 -49.66 -27.09 -9.64
CA PHE A 27 -49.49 -25.90 -8.78
C PHE A 27 -48.53 -26.17 -7.62
N ASP A 28 -48.77 -27.25 -6.86
CA ASP A 28 -47.95 -27.59 -5.69
C ASP A 28 -46.50 -27.91 -6.08
N ASP A 29 -46.28 -28.61 -7.20
CA ASP A 29 -44.94 -28.89 -7.72
C ASP A 29 -44.18 -27.60 -8.06
N LYS A 30 -44.84 -26.65 -8.72
CA LYS A 30 -44.24 -25.34 -9.04
C LYS A 30 -43.92 -24.53 -7.78
N ILE A 31 -44.82 -24.50 -6.81
CA ILE A 31 -44.59 -23.79 -5.54
C ILE A 31 -43.46 -24.45 -4.74
N ASN A 32 -43.37 -25.78 -4.72
CA ASN A 32 -42.29 -26.49 -4.05
C ASN A 32 -40.94 -26.26 -4.73
N ALA A 33 -40.88 -26.24 -6.06
CA ALA A 33 -39.66 -25.88 -6.79
C ALA A 33 -39.17 -24.46 -6.45
N ILE A 34 -40.08 -23.48 -6.39
CA ILE A 34 -39.73 -22.10 -6.02
C ILE A 34 -39.28 -22.05 -4.55
N LYS A 35 -39.97 -22.75 -3.63
CA LYS A 35 -39.53 -22.87 -2.21
C LYS A 35 -38.10 -23.38 -2.10
N ASP A 36 -37.76 -24.43 -2.83
CA ASP A 36 -36.41 -25.03 -2.81
C ASP A 36 -35.35 -24.05 -3.35
N GLU A 37 -35.68 -23.31 -4.41
CA GLU A 37 -34.81 -22.26 -4.94
C GLU A 37 -34.56 -21.16 -3.89
N TYR A 38 -35.60 -20.67 -3.23
CA TYR A 38 -35.45 -19.65 -2.18
C TYR A 38 -34.75 -20.16 -0.92
N ALA A 39 -34.85 -21.45 -0.59
CA ALA A 39 -34.04 -22.07 0.46
C ALA A 39 -32.54 -22.03 0.13
N ARG A 40 -32.18 -22.25 -1.15
CA ARG A 40 -30.79 -22.10 -1.63
C ARG A 40 -30.35 -20.63 -1.60
N LYS A 41 -31.17 -19.70 -2.10
CA LYS A 41 -30.90 -18.25 -2.06
C LYS A 41 -30.67 -17.76 -0.62
N LYS A 42 -31.49 -18.22 0.35
CA LYS A 42 -31.31 -17.92 1.78
C LYS A 42 -30.01 -18.48 2.35
N SER A 43 -29.66 -19.71 1.99
CA SER A 43 -28.40 -20.33 2.44
C SER A 43 -27.20 -19.53 1.91
N LYS A 44 -27.24 -19.14 0.62
CA LYS A 44 -26.24 -18.26 0.01
C LYS A 44 -26.17 -16.89 0.68
N LEU A 45 -27.31 -16.28 1.02
CA LEU A 45 -27.35 -15.01 1.75
C LEU A 45 -26.65 -15.11 3.12
N ASN A 46 -26.84 -16.21 3.84
CA ASN A 46 -26.13 -16.46 5.10
C ASN A 46 -24.63 -16.61 4.92
N GLU A 47 -24.19 -17.33 3.87
CA GLU A 47 -22.77 -17.45 3.52
C GLU A 47 -22.15 -16.08 3.22
N LEU A 48 -22.80 -15.28 2.37
CA LEU A 48 -22.34 -13.94 2.02
C LEU A 48 -22.27 -13.01 3.24
N ASN A 49 -23.24 -13.08 4.14
CA ASN A 49 -23.21 -12.32 5.40
C ASN A 49 -22.04 -12.71 6.32
N ASN A 50 -21.65 -13.99 6.33
CA ASN A 50 -20.44 -14.42 7.04
C ASN A 50 -19.18 -13.92 6.34
N ASP A 51 -19.14 -13.96 5.01
CA ASP A 51 -17.96 -13.54 4.25
C ASP A 51 -17.74 -12.03 4.27
N ILE A 52 -18.80 -11.21 4.22
CA ILE A 52 -18.66 -9.75 4.37
C ILE A 52 -18.13 -9.38 5.76
N ALA A 53 -18.49 -10.12 6.82
CA ALA A 53 -17.96 -9.91 8.16
C ALA A 53 -16.45 -10.22 8.24
N LYS A 54 -16.00 -11.30 7.59
CA LYS A 54 -14.56 -11.62 7.45
C LYS A 54 -13.82 -10.53 6.67
N VAL A 55 -14.36 -10.09 5.53
CA VAL A 55 -13.75 -9.03 4.72
C VAL A 55 -13.63 -7.73 5.51
N LYS A 56 -14.67 -7.33 6.25
CA LYS A 56 -14.61 -6.17 7.17
C LYS A 56 -13.50 -6.31 8.20
N THR A 57 -13.34 -7.48 8.80
CA THR A 57 -12.26 -7.76 9.76
C THR A 57 -10.89 -7.63 9.10
N ASN A 58 -10.71 -8.20 7.91
CA ASN A 58 -9.46 -8.10 7.16
C ASN A 58 -9.12 -6.66 6.77
N ILE A 59 -10.12 -5.84 6.46
CA ILE A 59 -9.93 -4.40 6.18
C ILE A 59 -9.43 -3.67 7.44
N LEU A 60 -9.93 -4.01 8.63
CA LEU A 60 -9.44 -3.42 9.88
C LEU A 60 -8.00 -3.83 10.17
N VAL A 61 -7.67 -5.11 9.96
CA VAL A 61 -6.31 -5.64 10.14
C VAL A 61 -5.33 -4.93 9.19
N ILE A 62 -5.64 -4.88 7.88
CA ILE A 62 -4.74 -4.24 6.91
C ILE A 62 -4.61 -2.73 7.14
N ASN A 63 -5.67 -2.05 7.63
CA ASN A 63 -5.57 -0.65 8.00
C ASN A 63 -4.57 -0.46 9.15
N LYS A 64 -4.65 -1.31 10.18
CA LYS A 64 -3.70 -1.26 11.29
C LYS A 64 -2.27 -1.54 10.82
N GLU A 65 -2.07 -2.54 9.95
CA GLU A 65 -0.75 -2.83 9.37
C GLU A 65 -0.18 -1.64 8.59
N ILE A 66 -1.03 -0.95 7.81
CA ILE A 66 -0.64 0.26 7.06
C ILE A 66 -0.30 1.41 8.01
N ASP A 67 -1.12 1.64 9.03
CA ASP A 67 -0.92 2.71 10.01
C ASP A 67 0.38 2.49 10.81
N GLU A 68 0.69 1.24 11.16
CA GLU A 68 1.89 0.86 11.91
C GLU A 68 3.11 0.58 11.01
N TYR A 69 2.96 0.68 9.68
CA TYR A 69 3.95 0.19 8.70
C TYR A 69 5.36 0.76 8.90
N TRP A 70 5.43 2.06 9.16
CA TRP A 70 6.70 2.77 9.33
C TRP A 70 7.32 2.55 10.71
N GLY A 71 6.70 1.74 11.57
CA GLY A 71 7.21 1.41 12.90
C GLY A 71 6.99 2.52 13.93
N LYS A 72 7.69 2.40 15.05
CA LYS A 72 7.65 3.37 16.15
C LYS A 72 9.00 4.05 16.32
N GLY A 73 8.95 5.34 16.63
CA GLY A 73 10.13 6.14 16.94
C GLY A 73 10.58 5.96 18.38
N GLU A 74 11.67 6.63 18.73
CA GLU A 74 12.22 6.63 20.10
C GLU A 74 11.22 7.17 21.14
N ASP A 75 10.30 8.05 20.73
CA ASP A 75 9.24 8.58 21.58
C ASP A 75 8.02 7.64 21.72
N GLY A 76 8.10 6.44 21.14
CA GLY A 76 7.04 5.44 21.15
C GLY A 76 5.86 5.74 20.20
N LYS A 77 5.91 6.85 19.46
CA LYS A 77 4.87 7.22 18.49
C LYS A 77 5.14 6.57 17.14
N THR A 78 4.07 6.33 16.39
CA THR A 78 4.15 5.86 15.02
C THR A 78 4.99 6.80 14.17
N GLN A 79 5.99 6.25 13.48
CA GLN A 79 6.84 7.02 12.58
C GLN A 79 6.13 7.27 11.26
N SER A 80 6.60 8.29 10.55
CA SER A 80 6.25 8.51 9.15
C SER A 80 7.43 8.16 8.27
N ARG A 81 7.15 7.95 6.98
CA ARG A 81 8.17 7.80 5.94
C ARG A 81 9.32 8.82 6.06
N TYR A 82 8.98 10.07 6.37
CA TYR A 82 9.96 11.16 6.52
C TYR A 82 10.96 10.88 7.66
N PHE A 83 10.49 10.43 8.82
CA PHE A 83 11.36 10.16 9.97
C PHE A 83 12.27 8.95 9.72
N VAL A 84 11.74 7.88 9.13
CA VAL A 84 12.54 6.72 8.75
C VAL A 84 13.65 7.12 7.76
N GLN A 85 13.30 7.91 6.73
CA GLN A 85 14.29 8.40 5.77
C GLN A 85 15.34 9.31 6.44
N ARG A 86 14.91 10.19 7.35
CA ARG A 86 15.82 11.05 8.10
C ARG A 86 16.78 10.25 8.96
N ASP A 87 16.31 9.20 9.62
CA ASP A 87 17.16 8.34 10.46
C ASP A 87 18.18 7.57 9.60
N LEU A 88 17.79 7.08 8.42
CA LEU A 88 18.72 6.48 7.47
C LEU A 88 19.77 7.49 6.97
N ASN A 89 19.38 8.75 6.77
CA ASN A 89 20.29 9.83 6.33
C ASN A 89 21.31 10.24 7.39
N LYS A 90 21.14 9.89 8.68
CA LYS A 90 22.13 10.19 9.73
C LYS A 90 23.52 9.64 9.41
N GLU A 91 23.60 8.46 8.77
CA GLU A 91 24.87 7.86 8.32
C GLU A 91 25.57 8.77 7.29
N LEU A 92 24.81 9.30 6.33
CA LEU A 92 25.33 10.21 5.30
C LEU A 92 25.69 11.57 5.88
N GLU A 93 24.90 12.10 6.81
CA GLU A 93 25.19 13.36 7.50
C GLU A 93 26.49 13.28 8.31
N LEU A 94 26.71 12.17 9.02
CA LEU A 94 27.95 11.93 9.76
C LEU A 94 29.15 11.85 8.80
N PHE A 95 29.01 11.06 7.73
CA PHE A 95 30.05 10.95 6.71
C PHE A 95 30.44 12.31 6.14
N ASN A 96 29.46 13.16 5.80
CA ASN A 96 29.70 14.50 5.28
C ASN A 96 30.41 15.42 6.27
N LYS A 97 30.01 15.38 7.56
CA LYS A 97 30.65 16.19 8.61
C LYS A 97 32.13 15.85 8.75
N GLU A 98 32.49 14.58 8.62
CA GLU A 98 33.86 14.11 8.81
C GLU A 98 34.71 14.19 7.54
N ASN A 99 34.12 13.99 6.36
CA ASN A 99 34.88 13.72 5.14
C ASN A 99 34.64 14.72 4.01
N ALA A 100 33.74 15.70 4.16
CA ALA A 100 33.47 16.63 3.06
C ALA A 100 34.76 17.35 2.60
N PRO A 101 34.93 17.57 1.28
CA PRO A 101 36.16 18.13 0.73
C PRO A 101 36.59 19.45 1.39
N TYR A 102 35.63 20.29 1.80
CA TYR A 102 35.90 21.52 2.52
C TYR A 102 36.59 21.30 3.87
N TYR A 103 36.11 20.35 4.68
CA TYR A 103 36.71 20.06 5.99
C TYR A 103 38.08 19.41 5.84
N PHE A 104 38.22 18.50 4.86
CA PHE A 104 39.50 17.89 4.52
C PHE A 104 40.52 18.94 4.08
N GLU A 105 40.16 19.83 3.15
CA GLU A 105 41.07 20.87 2.68
C GLU A 105 41.51 21.80 3.81
N LYS A 106 40.59 22.21 4.70
CA LYS A 106 40.94 23.05 5.85
C LYS A 106 41.96 22.35 6.76
N LYS A 107 41.76 21.07 7.04
CA LYS A 107 42.67 20.26 7.86
C LYS A 107 44.03 20.11 7.19
N TYR A 108 44.04 19.72 5.91
CA TYR A 108 45.27 19.56 5.11
C TYR A 108 46.06 20.87 5.00
N ASN A 109 45.38 22.00 4.84
CA ASN A 109 46.02 23.32 4.81
C ASN A 109 46.78 23.59 6.11
N THR A 110 46.10 23.38 7.23
CA THR A 110 46.63 23.67 8.57
C THR A 110 47.77 22.73 8.96
N GLU A 111 47.62 21.43 8.68
CA GLU A 111 48.52 20.39 9.19
C GLU A 111 49.69 20.08 8.26
N VAL A 112 49.54 20.29 6.94
CA VAL A 112 50.52 19.84 5.94
C VAL A 112 51.00 21.00 5.06
N PHE A 113 50.08 21.66 4.35
CA PHE A 113 50.44 22.64 3.31
C PHE A 113 51.10 23.90 3.89
N ASP A 114 50.47 24.56 4.86
CA ASP A 114 50.98 25.81 5.44
C ASP A 114 52.33 25.59 6.16
N PRO A 115 52.53 24.52 6.97
CA PRO A 115 53.84 24.18 7.51
C PRO A 115 54.91 23.94 6.44
N ALA A 116 54.60 23.20 5.36
CA ALA A 116 55.53 22.94 4.27
C ALA A 116 55.93 24.24 3.54
N MET A 117 54.95 25.11 3.27
CA MET A 117 55.18 26.42 2.68
C MET A 117 56.08 27.28 3.57
N LYS A 118 55.84 27.32 4.88
CA LYS A 118 56.64 28.08 5.84
C LYS A 118 58.08 27.57 5.91
N ALA A 119 58.28 26.26 6.07
CA ALA A 119 59.59 25.65 6.14
C ALA A 119 60.43 25.91 4.86
N ARG A 120 59.79 25.88 3.68
CA ARG A 120 60.46 26.19 2.41
C ARG A 120 60.86 27.67 2.32
N ARG A 121 60.03 28.60 2.79
CA ARG A 121 60.36 30.04 2.84
C ARG A 121 61.54 30.32 3.76
N GLU A 122 61.59 29.70 4.94
CA GLU A 122 62.69 29.89 5.88
C GLU A 122 64.03 29.38 5.31
N LYS A 123 63.99 28.32 4.51
CA LYS A 123 65.18 27.76 3.83
C LYS A 123 65.64 28.61 2.65
N LEU A 124 64.71 29.12 1.84
CA LEU A 124 65.00 29.92 0.65
C LEU A 124 64.97 31.41 1.01
N LYS A 125 66.10 31.97 1.47
CA LYS A 125 66.20 33.39 1.88
C LYS A 125 65.71 34.39 0.81
N ASN A 126 65.89 34.05 -0.47
CA ASN A 126 65.28 34.73 -1.62
C ASN A 126 64.60 33.65 -2.47
N TYR A 127 63.29 33.77 -2.70
CA TYR A 127 62.51 32.78 -3.45
C TYR A 127 61.67 33.42 -4.56
N ARG A 128 61.39 32.64 -5.59
CA ARG A 128 60.39 32.89 -6.63
C ARG A 128 59.13 32.07 -6.36
N LEU A 129 58.00 32.48 -6.93
CA LEU A 129 56.75 31.74 -6.77
C LEU A 129 56.81 30.30 -7.28
N SER A 130 57.63 30.04 -8.31
CA SER A 130 57.86 28.71 -8.90
C SER A 130 58.54 27.73 -7.94
N ASP A 131 59.25 28.23 -6.91
CA ASP A 131 60.00 27.38 -5.96
C ASP A 131 59.08 26.58 -5.01
N PHE A 132 57.77 26.75 -5.14
CA PHE A 132 56.71 26.10 -4.38
C PHE A 132 55.71 25.34 -5.27
N ASP A 133 55.95 25.25 -6.59
CA ASP A 133 55.01 24.62 -7.51
C ASP A 133 54.85 23.12 -7.23
N ASP A 134 55.90 22.46 -6.76
CA ASP A 134 55.87 21.09 -6.24
C ASP A 134 54.86 20.94 -5.10
N ILE A 135 54.94 21.80 -4.08
CA ILE A 135 54.05 21.78 -2.91
C ILE A 135 52.60 22.08 -3.31
N ARG A 136 52.39 23.03 -4.24
CA ARG A 136 51.04 23.33 -4.76
C ARG A 136 50.48 22.21 -5.63
N ALA A 137 51.31 21.58 -6.45
CA ALA A 137 50.92 20.45 -7.29
C ALA A 137 50.53 19.25 -6.42
N GLU A 138 51.31 18.94 -5.38
CA GLU A 138 51.01 17.90 -4.41
C GLU A 138 49.68 18.17 -3.68
N LYS A 139 49.46 19.40 -3.19
CA LYS A 139 48.16 19.79 -2.61
C LYS A 139 47.01 19.50 -3.58
N ARG A 140 47.12 19.92 -4.85
CA ARG A 140 46.07 19.67 -5.85
C ARG A 140 45.81 18.17 -6.05
N ALA A 141 46.86 17.38 -6.17
CA ALA A 141 46.75 15.93 -6.35
C ALA A 141 46.07 15.24 -5.16
N VAL A 142 46.45 15.61 -3.93
CA VAL A 142 45.85 15.06 -2.70
C VAL A 142 44.38 15.46 -2.57
N LEU A 143 44.06 16.74 -2.81
CA LEU A 143 42.67 17.21 -2.76
C LEU A 143 41.79 16.54 -3.81
N GLU A 144 42.30 16.32 -5.02
CA GLU A 144 41.52 15.69 -6.08
C GLU A 144 41.26 14.21 -5.77
N LYS A 145 42.29 13.48 -5.34
CA LYS A 145 42.14 12.09 -4.88
C LYS A 145 41.11 11.98 -3.74
N HIS A 146 41.16 12.88 -2.76
CA HIS A 146 40.18 12.88 -1.66
C HIS A 146 38.75 13.15 -2.16
N LYS A 147 38.54 14.05 -3.12
CA LYS A 147 37.22 14.30 -3.71
C LYS A 147 36.68 13.06 -4.44
N GLU A 148 37.52 12.37 -5.18
CA GLU A 148 37.15 11.13 -5.87
C GLU A 148 36.71 10.07 -4.85
N GLU A 149 37.54 9.80 -3.84
CA GLU A 149 37.24 8.82 -2.78
C GLU A 149 35.99 9.21 -1.98
N TYR A 150 35.82 10.50 -1.68
CA TYR A 150 34.62 11.04 -1.03
C TYR A 150 33.37 10.79 -1.89
N SER A 151 33.44 11.10 -3.19
CA SER A 151 32.31 10.95 -4.12
C SER A 151 31.88 9.50 -4.23
N VAL A 152 32.82 8.56 -4.33
CA VAL A 152 32.54 7.13 -4.38
C VAL A 152 31.79 6.69 -3.11
N LYS A 153 32.36 6.96 -1.93
CA LYS A 153 31.73 6.56 -0.66
C LYS A 153 30.39 7.25 -0.41
N TYR A 154 30.28 8.53 -0.75
CA TYR A 154 29.02 9.28 -0.67
C TYR A 154 27.93 8.57 -1.48
N ASN A 155 28.23 8.22 -2.73
CA ASN A 155 27.29 7.57 -3.63
C ASN A 155 26.93 6.16 -3.14
N GLU A 156 27.89 5.39 -2.63
CA GLU A 156 27.63 4.08 -2.03
C GLU A 156 26.62 4.16 -0.87
N ILE A 157 26.82 5.09 0.08
CA ILE A 157 25.92 5.28 1.21
C ILE A 157 24.54 5.75 0.71
N ASN A 158 24.51 6.72 -0.21
CA ASN A 158 23.27 7.27 -0.74
C ASN A 158 22.45 6.21 -1.49
N GLU A 159 23.07 5.39 -2.33
CA GLU A 159 22.36 4.33 -3.05
C GLU A 159 21.86 3.22 -2.12
N LYS A 160 22.61 2.89 -1.06
CA LYS A 160 22.15 1.99 -0.01
C LYS A 160 20.90 2.53 0.69
N ILE A 161 20.87 3.84 1.00
CA ILE A 161 19.70 4.49 1.61
C ILE A 161 18.51 4.47 0.64
N LYS A 162 18.71 4.84 -0.63
CA LYS A 162 17.66 4.81 -1.66
C LYS A 162 17.08 3.40 -1.85
N SER A 163 17.94 2.38 -1.91
CA SER A 163 17.52 0.99 -2.05
C SER A 163 16.65 0.55 -0.87
N LYS A 164 17.06 0.85 0.38
CA LYS A 164 16.25 0.58 1.57
C LYS A 164 14.90 1.29 1.54
N MET A 165 14.89 2.58 1.20
CA MET A 165 13.65 3.34 1.10
C MET A 165 12.72 2.79 0.02
N LYS A 166 13.27 2.38 -1.13
CA LYS A 166 12.50 1.76 -2.20
C LYS A 166 11.81 0.48 -1.74
N VAL A 167 12.52 -0.41 -1.04
CA VAL A 167 11.93 -1.66 -0.52
C VAL A 167 10.77 -1.37 0.44
N LEU A 168 10.91 -0.35 1.30
CA LEU A 168 9.84 0.07 2.21
C LEU A 168 8.66 0.71 1.46
N ASP A 169 8.93 1.57 0.48
CA ASP A 169 7.89 2.20 -0.33
C ASP A 169 7.10 1.13 -1.13
N ASP A 170 7.80 0.18 -1.75
CA ASP A 170 7.20 -0.94 -2.49
C ASP A 170 6.34 -1.82 -1.57
N GLY A 171 6.83 -2.16 -0.38
CA GLY A 171 6.07 -2.94 0.61
C GLY A 171 4.80 -2.23 1.08
N LEU A 172 4.82 -0.90 1.28
CA LEU A 172 3.62 -0.14 1.58
C LEU A 172 2.62 -0.16 0.42
N GLN A 173 3.10 -0.06 -0.83
CA GLN A 173 2.21 -0.14 -2.00
C GLN A 173 1.53 -1.50 -2.11
N GLU A 174 2.22 -2.60 -1.78
CA GLU A 174 1.60 -3.93 -1.73
C GLU A 174 0.46 -4.00 -0.71
N LEU A 175 0.62 -3.43 0.48
CA LEU A 175 -0.44 -3.37 1.49
C LEU A 175 -1.63 -2.53 1.02
N ILE A 176 -1.36 -1.39 0.38
CA ILE A 176 -2.40 -0.53 -0.23
C ILE A 176 -3.14 -1.28 -1.33
N ALA A 177 -2.45 -2.04 -2.17
CA ALA A 177 -3.05 -2.86 -3.22
C ALA A 177 -3.94 -3.96 -2.62
N LYS A 178 -3.48 -4.67 -1.58
CA LYS A 178 -4.28 -5.65 -0.83
C LYS A 178 -5.55 -5.02 -0.24
N LYS A 179 -5.44 -3.84 0.38
CA LYS A 179 -6.59 -3.09 0.90
C LYS A 179 -7.61 -2.76 -0.20
N ARG A 180 -7.15 -2.30 -1.37
CA ARG A 180 -8.04 -2.04 -2.52
C ARG A 180 -8.77 -3.30 -2.96
N GLY A 181 -8.08 -4.44 -3.02
CA GLY A 181 -8.70 -5.74 -3.32
C GLY A 181 -9.79 -6.12 -2.32
N LEU A 182 -9.55 -5.94 -1.03
CA LEU A 182 -10.55 -6.21 0.02
C LEU A 182 -11.77 -5.27 -0.08
N ILE A 183 -11.56 -3.99 -0.38
CA ILE A 183 -12.66 -3.03 -0.58
C ILE A 183 -13.51 -3.43 -1.79
N GLN A 184 -12.88 -3.84 -2.89
CA GLN A 184 -13.60 -4.33 -4.07
C GLN A 184 -14.43 -5.57 -3.74
N GLN A 185 -13.85 -6.54 -3.03
CA GLN A 185 -14.57 -7.72 -2.55
C GLN A 185 -15.76 -7.35 -1.67
N GLN A 186 -15.58 -6.40 -0.74
CA GLN A 186 -16.66 -5.91 0.11
C GLN A 186 -17.82 -5.34 -0.72
N SER A 187 -17.53 -4.53 -1.74
CA SER A 187 -18.55 -3.96 -2.63
C SER A 187 -19.32 -5.07 -3.33
N THR A 188 -18.62 -6.00 -3.99
CA THR A 188 -19.25 -7.10 -4.73
C THR A 188 -20.15 -7.95 -3.85
N ILE A 189 -19.69 -8.32 -2.64
CA ILE A 189 -20.52 -9.10 -1.70
C ILE A 189 -21.72 -8.28 -1.23
N SER A 190 -21.55 -6.98 -0.98
CA SER A 190 -22.65 -6.10 -0.54
C SER A 190 -23.75 -6.00 -1.60
N ASP A 191 -23.37 -5.88 -2.87
CA ASP A 191 -24.30 -5.82 -3.99
C ASP A 191 -25.08 -7.14 -4.14
N GLU A 192 -24.39 -8.28 -4.01
CA GLU A 192 -25.02 -9.61 -4.07
C GLU A 192 -25.99 -9.84 -2.89
N ILE A 193 -25.60 -9.44 -1.68
CA ILE A 193 -26.47 -9.47 -0.50
C ILE A 193 -27.71 -8.62 -0.74
N HIS A 194 -27.56 -7.39 -1.25
CA HIS A 194 -28.68 -6.49 -1.49
C HIS A 194 -29.68 -7.08 -2.48
N ASN A 195 -29.18 -7.65 -3.58
CA ASN A 195 -30.01 -8.30 -4.59
C ASN A 195 -30.75 -9.53 -4.03
N LEU A 196 -30.05 -10.42 -3.32
CA LEU A 196 -30.66 -11.63 -2.75
C LEU A 196 -31.65 -11.32 -1.64
N ASP A 197 -31.36 -10.33 -0.79
CA ASP A 197 -32.28 -9.89 0.27
C ASP A 197 -33.57 -9.29 -0.33
N TYR A 198 -33.45 -8.50 -1.40
CA TYR A 198 -34.61 -7.99 -2.14
C TYR A 198 -35.46 -9.13 -2.73
N GLN A 199 -34.84 -10.09 -3.41
CA GLN A 199 -35.55 -11.25 -3.96
C GLN A 199 -36.24 -12.06 -2.85
N TYR A 200 -35.53 -12.35 -1.75
CA TYR A 200 -36.06 -13.13 -0.64
C TYR A 200 -37.25 -12.44 0.04
N LYS A 201 -37.19 -11.11 0.23
CA LYS A 201 -38.33 -10.32 0.75
C LYS A 201 -39.55 -10.40 -0.17
N ASN A 202 -39.36 -10.29 -1.49
CA ASN A 202 -40.45 -10.40 -2.45
C ASN A 202 -41.11 -11.78 -2.40
N TRP A 203 -40.32 -12.84 -2.28
CA TRP A 203 -40.84 -14.19 -2.11
C TRP A 203 -41.62 -14.41 -0.82
N VAL A 204 -41.10 -13.91 0.31
CA VAL A 204 -41.82 -13.99 1.59
C VAL A 204 -43.19 -13.30 1.49
N ASN A 205 -43.22 -12.09 0.91
CA ASN A 205 -44.47 -11.36 0.67
C ASN A 205 -45.43 -12.15 -0.25
N PHE A 206 -44.91 -12.73 -1.34
CA PHE A 206 -45.70 -13.57 -2.25
C PHE A 206 -46.31 -14.78 -1.52
N MET A 207 -45.53 -15.48 -0.69
CA MET A 207 -46.02 -16.63 0.08
C MET A 207 -47.06 -16.23 1.14
N GLU A 208 -46.89 -15.07 1.78
CA GLU A 208 -47.90 -14.51 2.68
C GLU A 208 -49.21 -14.19 1.96
N GLU A 209 -49.15 -13.57 0.78
CA GLU A 209 -50.34 -13.31 -0.03
C GLU A 209 -51.02 -14.59 -0.49
N LEU A 210 -50.23 -15.58 -0.92
CA LEU A 210 -50.74 -16.88 -1.36
C LEU A 210 -51.46 -17.60 -0.22
N ASN A 211 -50.91 -17.55 1.00
CA ASN A 211 -51.55 -18.11 2.19
C ASN A 211 -52.84 -17.38 2.59
N LYS A 212 -52.97 -16.08 2.31
CA LYS A 212 -54.21 -15.31 2.56
C LYS A 212 -55.32 -15.61 1.55
N ARG A 213 -54.96 -16.09 0.35
CA ARG A 213 -55.90 -16.42 -0.74
C ARG A 213 -56.37 -17.87 -0.71
N LYS A 214 -55.69 -18.74 0.03
CA LYS A 214 -56.09 -20.11 0.36
C LYS A 214 -57.13 -20.11 1.48
#